data_AF-A0A1G0Z6Z2-F1
#
_entry.id   AF-A0A1G0Z6Z2-F1
#
_cell.length_a   1.000
_cell.length_b   1.000
_cell.length_c   1.000
_cell.angle_alpha   90.00
_cell.angle_beta   90.00
_cell.angle_gamma   90.00
#
_symmetry.space_group_name_H-M   'P 1'
#
loop_
_entity.id
_entity.type
_entity.pdbx_description
1 polymer ?
#
loop_
_entity_poly.entity_id
_entity_poly.type
_entity_poly.pdbx_seq_one_letter_code
_entity_poly.pdbx_strand_id
1 'polypeptide(L)'
;MEVDCATPCGSAPCPRKVVEYAPDDIVAVCPEMEKRPYPLALEDILIYSLKHSAFQKDICAAFNLRSDGTENRVCRKTWRIGDLVPVAGVAFPAYITFQEIANDLLDAVRQLCLLHDGHFILMAPTRRRVRPPAEQLLSSRKALFLSLDEELFFDANARLQSVRKPEQVFASLFATLPNPCESKSVFFPTPTGTKWEDVLLHFNDGHRLTICIGEMQKTFTYSEMGMSSRKDGEPTKNWSFLRMLASCDGVLAKADAAGGESLKTRKKELCKVLCEFFRLESEPVFWDDVQKAYVCRFQIRPDTHSTQWRERNDGARQKTGNG
;
A
#
# COMPACT_ATOMS: atom_id res chain seq x y z
N MET A 1 -9.51 3.01 32.30
CA MET A 1 -8.10 2.67 32.56
C MET A 1 -8.09 1.33 33.23
N GLU A 2 -7.21 0.45 32.78
CA GLU A 2 -7.16 -0.94 33.21
C GLU A 2 -5.71 -1.31 33.52
N VAL A 3 -5.53 -2.18 34.51
CA VAL A 3 -4.22 -2.68 34.94
C VAL A 3 -4.21 -4.21 34.87
N ASP A 4 -3.05 -4.78 34.59
CA ASP A 4 -2.89 -6.23 34.56
C ASP A 4 -3.24 -6.85 35.92
N CYS A 5 -3.85 -8.03 35.88
CA CYS A 5 -4.13 -8.75 37.10
C CYS A 5 -2.83 -9.35 37.65
N ALA A 6 -2.40 -8.93 38.84
CA ALA A 6 -1.22 -9.47 39.53
C ALA A 6 -1.34 -10.96 39.90
N THR A 7 -2.50 -11.59 39.66
CA THR A 7 -2.75 -13.01 39.93
C THR A 7 -3.41 -13.63 38.71
N PRO A 8 -2.98 -14.82 38.24
CA PRO A 8 -3.69 -15.53 37.18
C PRO A 8 -5.11 -15.86 37.65
N CYS A 9 -6.08 -15.19 37.01
CA CYS A 9 -7.51 -15.48 37.06
C CYS A 9 -7.84 -16.61 36.09
N GLY A 10 -8.98 -17.28 36.27
CA GLY A 10 -9.38 -18.42 35.44
C GLY A 10 -9.51 -18.09 33.95
N SER A 11 -9.80 -16.82 33.65
CA SER A 11 -9.87 -16.24 32.31
C SER A 11 -8.68 -15.29 32.08
N ALA A 12 -7.60 -15.78 31.46
CA ALA A 12 -6.51 -14.91 31.02
C ALA A 12 -6.77 -14.37 29.61
N PRO A 13 -6.59 -13.06 29.33
CA PRO A 13 -6.32 -11.96 30.28
C PRO A 13 -7.62 -11.39 30.90
N CYS A 14 -7.63 -11.16 32.23
CA CYS A 14 -8.67 -10.38 32.92
C CYS A 14 -8.07 -9.03 33.35
N PRO A 15 -8.12 -8.01 32.48
CA PRO A 15 -7.70 -6.67 32.85
C PRO A 15 -8.58 -6.15 34.00
N ARG A 16 -7.97 -5.60 35.05
CA ARG A 16 -8.71 -5.03 36.18
C ARG A 16 -9.06 -3.59 35.92
N LYS A 17 -10.30 -3.23 36.24
CA LYS A 17 -10.80 -1.86 36.10
C LYS A 17 -10.25 -0.99 37.23
N VAL A 18 -9.62 0.13 36.88
CA VAL A 18 -9.25 1.14 37.88
C VAL A 18 -10.48 1.93 38.29
N VAL A 19 -10.72 2.03 39.60
CA VAL A 19 -11.79 2.82 40.20
C VAL A 19 -11.17 3.79 41.20
N GLU A 20 -11.47 5.08 41.04
CA GLU A 20 -11.03 6.15 41.93
C GLU A 20 -12.21 6.52 42.86
N TYR A 21 -12.07 6.24 44.15
CA TYR A 21 -13.05 6.65 45.17
C TYR A 21 -12.70 8.01 45.78
N ALA A 22 -11.41 8.34 45.86
CA ALA A 22 -10.86 9.62 46.29
C ALA A 22 -9.44 9.82 45.69
N PRO A 23 -8.84 11.02 45.76
CA PRO A 23 -7.50 11.28 45.19
C PRO A 23 -6.40 10.32 45.65
N ASP A 24 -6.49 9.82 46.89
CA ASP A 24 -5.55 8.85 47.47
C ASP A 24 -6.16 7.45 47.66
N ASP A 25 -7.37 7.22 47.12
CA ASP A 25 -8.08 5.94 47.20
C ASP A 25 -8.42 5.43 45.79
N ILE A 26 -7.42 4.81 45.18
CA ILE A 26 -7.46 4.23 43.85
C ILE A 26 -7.36 2.72 44.02
N VAL A 27 -8.28 1.97 43.42
CA VAL A 27 -8.28 0.50 43.52
C VAL A 27 -8.41 -0.20 42.16
N ALA A 28 -7.73 -1.33 42.03
CA ALA A 28 -7.86 -2.25 40.91
C ALA A 28 -8.96 -3.29 41.19
N VAL A 29 -10.13 -3.12 40.58
CA VAL A 29 -11.29 -4.00 40.75
C VAL A 29 -11.32 -5.08 39.67
N CYS A 30 -11.43 -6.35 40.09
CA CYS A 30 -11.61 -7.47 39.18
C CYS A 30 -13.06 -7.47 38.64
N PRO A 31 -13.29 -7.35 37.31
CA PRO A 31 -14.64 -7.37 36.75
C PRO A 31 -15.38 -8.68 37.03
N GLU A 32 -14.65 -9.80 37.00
CA GLU A 32 -15.17 -11.16 37.25
C GLU A 32 -15.40 -11.47 38.74
N MET A 33 -15.05 -10.54 39.63
CA MET A 33 -15.16 -10.68 41.09
C MET A 33 -14.46 -11.92 41.69
N GLU A 34 -13.60 -12.61 40.93
CA GLU A 34 -12.85 -13.78 41.39
C GLU A 34 -11.84 -13.46 42.49
N LYS A 35 -11.41 -12.20 42.57
CA LYS A 35 -10.41 -11.72 43.51
C LYS A 35 -10.78 -10.36 44.09
N ARG A 36 -10.38 -10.15 45.34
CA ARG A 36 -10.60 -8.88 46.05
C ARG A 36 -9.89 -7.72 45.35
N PRO A 37 -10.49 -6.51 45.35
CA PRO A 37 -9.79 -5.29 44.95
C PRO A 37 -8.52 -5.09 45.77
N TYR A 38 -7.52 -4.44 45.16
CA TYR A 38 -6.30 -4.04 45.85
C TYR A 38 -5.99 -2.57 45.55
N PRO A 39 -5.34 -1.85 46.48
CA PRO A 39 -5.01 -0.44 46.29
C PRO A 39 -3.93 -0.26 45.24
N LEU A 40 -4.05 0.80 44.45
CA LEU A 40 -3.05 1.30 43.52
C LEU A 40 -2.49 2.61 44.06
N ALA A 41 -1.18 2.81 43.91
CA ALA A 41 -0.58 4.12 44.07
C ALA A 41 -0.92 4.99 42.84
N LEU A 42 -0.87 6.32 43.01
CA LEU A 42 -1.02 7.24 41.88
C LEU A 42 0.04 6.93 40.79
N GLU A 43 1.25 6.56 41.20
CA GLU A 43 2.35 6.15 40.31
C GLU A 43 2.01 4.95 39.42
N ASP A 44 1.15 4.04 39.90
CA ASP A 44 0.72 2.85 39.15
C ASP A 44 -0.25 3.19 38.00
N ILE A 45 -0.81 4.41 38.01
CA ILE A 45 -1.79 4.87 37.03
C ILE A 45 -1.34 6.09 36.21
N LEU A 46 -0.16 6.64 36.51
CA LEU A 46 0.37 7.82 35.84
C LEU A 46 0.82 7.48 34.41
N ILE A 47 0.03 7.91 33.42
CA ILE A 47 0.44 7.95 32.01
C ILE A 47 1.21 9.27 31.79
N TYR A 48 2.53 9.23 31.94
CA TYR A 48 3.38 10.44 31.84
C TYR A 48 3.37 11.09 30.46
N SER A 49 3.47 10.30 29.39
CA SER A 49 3.39 10.81 28.01
C SER A 49 3.18 9.67 27.03
N LEU A 50 2.43 9.91 25.96
CA LEU A 50 2.38 9.00 24.82
C LEU A 50 3.68 9.13 24.01
N LYS A 51 4.38 8.01 23.81
CA LYS A 51 5.53 7.98 22.89
C LYS A 51 5.02 8.05 21.44
N HIS A 52 4.83 9.26 20.93
CA HIS A 52 4.21 9.51 19.62
C HIS A 52 4.87 8.73 18.48
N SER A 53 6.20 8.70 18.38
CA SER A 53 6.92 7.91 17.36
C SER A 53 6.56 6.43 17.36
N ALA A 54 6.52 5.79 18.54
CA ALA A 54 6.19 4.38 18.65
C ALA A 54 4.73 4.13 18.27
N PHE A 55 3.83 4.96 18.79
CA PHE A 55 2.40 4.84 18.48
C PHE A 55 2.09 5.07 16.99
N GLN A 56 2.73 6.07 16.36
CA GLN A 56 2.60 6.33 14.92
C GLN A 56 3.11 5.16 14.09
N LYS A 57 4.25 4.55 14.49
CA LYS A 57 4.79 3.36 13.82
C LYS A 57 3.82 2.19 13.90
N ASP A 58 3.19 1.96 15.05
CA ASP A 58 2.21 0.89 15.25
C ASP A 58 0.95 1.13 14.41
N ILE A 59 0.49 2.37 14.30
CA ILE A 59 -0.62 2.75 13.39
C ILE A 59 -0.25 2.47 11.93
N CYS A 60 0.95 2.86 11.50
CA CYS A 60 1.42 2.58 10.14
C CYS A 60 1.46 1.08 9.85
N ALA A 61 1.91 0.27 10.82
CA ALA A 61 1.91 -1.18 10.69
C ALA A 61 0.48 -1.74 10.61
N ALA A 62 -0.43 -1.31 11.49
CA ALA A 62 -1.82 -1.79 11.51
C ALA A 62 -2.59 -1.51 10.21
N PHE A 63 -2.29 -0.39 9.56
CA PHE A 63 -2.95 0.04 8.31
C PHE A 63 -2.13 -0.17 7.03
N ASN A 64 -0.98 -0.84 7.10
CA ASN A 64 -0.07 -1.02 5.96
C ASN A 64 0.35 0.31 5.28
N LEU A 65 0.61 1.35 6.06
CA LEU A 65 1.11 2.64 5.57
C LEU A 65 2.62 2.60 5.42
N ARG A 66 3.12 3.12 4.30
CA ARG A 66 4.55 3.31 4.06
C ARG A 66 5.03 4.54 4.84
N SER A 67 5.78 4.33 5.91
CA SER A 67 6.44 5.39 6.66
C SER A 67 7.88 5.60 6.14
N ASP A 68 8.29 6.85 6.01
CA ASP A 68 9.68 7.22 5.72
C ASP A 68 10.54 7.35 7.00
N GLY A 69 9.94 7.11 8.18
CA GLY A 69 10.61 7.20 9.47
C GLY A 69 10.89 8.65 9.92
N THR A 70 10.42 9.65 9.16
CA THR A 70 10.60 11.06 9.50
C THR A 70 9.32 11.62 10.11
N GLU A 71 9.37 11.98 11.40
CA GLU A 71 8.27 12.72 12.02
C GLU A 71 8.21 14.13 11.43
N ASN A 72 7.22 14.38 10.56
CA ASN A 72 7.03 15.69 9.96
C ASN A 72 5.80 16.37 10.57
N ARG A 73 6.03 17.25 11.55
CA ARG A 73 4.98 18.03 12.19
C ARG A 73 4.48 19.10 11.24
N VAL A 74 3.20 19.02 10.87
CA VAL A 74 2.55 19.98 9.97
C VAL A 74 2.09 21.23 10.71
N CYS A 75 1.40 21.03 11.83
CA CYS A 75 0.92 22.10 12.70
C CYS A 75 0.82 21.58 14.15
N ARG A 76 0.33 22.43 15.07
CA ARG A 76 0.24 22.07 16.49
C ARG A 76 -0.55 20.77 16.65
N LYS A 77 0.05 19.79 17.34
CA LYS A 77 -0.54 18.46 17.60
C LYS A 77 -0.99 17.71 16.33
N THR A 78 -0.39 17.97 15.16
CA THR A 78 -0.70 17.27 13.90
C THR A 78 0.58 16.89 13.15
N TRP A 79 0.69 15.62 12.78
CA TRP A 79 1.89 15.04 12.13
C TRP A 79 1.51 14.25 10.88
N ARG A 80 2.38 14.26 9.88
CA ARG A 80 2.37 13.28 8.80
C ARG A 80 3.01 11.99 9.32
N ILE A 81 2.39 10.84 9.05
CA ILE A 81 2.84 9.53 9.56
C ILE A 81 3.31 8.58 8.45
N GLY A 82 2.83 8.77 7.22
CA GLY A 82 3.23 7.96 6.07
C GLY A 82 2.28 8.13 4.88
N ASP A 83 2.37 7.19 3.94
CA ASP A 83 1.53 7.15 2.74
C ASP A 83 0.83 5.80 2.60
N LEU A 84 -0.45 5.83 2.25
CA LEU A 84 -1.15 4.66 1.71
C LEU A 84 -0.86 4.58 0.21
N VAL A 85 -0.24 3.48 -0.22
CA VAL A 85 0.14 3.26 -1.63
C VAL A 85 -0.57 2.00 -2.12
N PRO A 86 -1.78 2.10 -2.69
CA PRO A 86 -2.50 0.91 -3.16
C PRO A 86 -1.98 0.38 -4.49
N VAL A 87 -1.51 1.28 -5.36
CA VAL A 87 -0.91 0.95 -6.66
C VAL A 87 0.31 1.83 -6.87
N ALA A 88 1.30 1.31 -7.61
CA ALA A 88 2.49 2.07 -7.92
C ALA A 88 2.15 3.43 -8.58
N GLY A 89 2.82 4.50 -8.13
CA GLY A 89 2.59 5.87 -8.60
C GLY A 89 1.37 6.59 -8.01
N VAL A 90 0.54 5.94 -7.18
CA VAL A 90 -0.55 6.60 -6.45
C VAL A 90 -0.30 6.49 -4.95
N ALA A 91 -0.23 7.63 -4.27
CA ALA A 91 -0.01 7.70 -2.83
C ALA A 91 -1.02 8.66 -2.19
N PHE A 92 -1.63 8.23 -1.09
CA PHE A 92 -2.49 9.07 -0.24
C PHE A 92 -1.74 9.40 1.05
N PRO A 93 -1.39 10.66 1.30
CA PRO A 93 -0.67 11.03 2.51
C PRO A 93 -1.58 10.88 3.73
N ALA A 94 -1.04 10.29 4.80
CA ALA A 94 -1.73 10.05 6.05
C ALA A 94 -1.20 10.95 7.17
N TYR A 95 -2.14 11.54 7.89
CA TYR A 95 -1.89 12.46 9.01
C TYR A 95 -2.61 11.97 10.27
N ILE A 96 -2.03 12.30 11.42
CA ILE A 96 -2.65 12.08 12.73
C ILE A 96 -2.73 13.40 13.50
N THR A 97 -3.84 13.62 14.21
CA THR A 97 -4.04 14.82 15.03
C THR A 97 -4.60 14.49 16.41
N PHE A 98 -4.13 15.20 17.45
CA PHE A 98 -4.50 14.98 18.86
C PHE A 98 -5.14 16.22 19.50
N GLN A 99 -6.10 16.85 18.81
CA GLN A 99 -6.73 18.07 19.30
C GLN A 99 -7.74 17.78 20.42
N GLU A 100 -7.69 18.62 21.46
CA GLU A 100 -8.64 18.58 22.57
C GLU A 100 -9.83 19.51 22.37
N ILE A 101 -9.67 20.51 21.49
CA ILE A 101 -10.66 21.55 21.20
C ILE A 101 -11.10 21.43 19.75
N ALA A 102 -12.41 21.54 19.49
CA ALA A 102 -12.97 21.38 18.15
C ALA A 102 -12.48 22.45 17.15
N ASN A 103 -12.27 23.69 17.60
CA ASN A 103 -11.73 24.76 16.76
C ASN A 103 -10.29 24.48 16.33
N ASP A 104 -9.46 23.94 17.23
CA ASP A 104 -8.09 23.53 16.90
C ASP A 104 -8.07 22.40 15.85
N LEU A 105 -9.04 21.47 15.92
CA LEU A 105 -9.21 20.43 14.88
C LEU A 105 -9.61 21.05 13.55
N LEU A 106 -10.55 21.99 13.55
CA LEU A 106 -10.95 22.70 12.35
C LEU A 106 -9.76 23.44 11.71
N ASP A 107 -8.91 24.08 12.51
CA ASP A 107 -7.73 24.76 12.02
C ASP A 107 -6.68 23.78 11.47
N ALA A 108 -6.49 22.62 12.11
CA ALA A 108 -5.66 21.56 11.55
C ALA A 108 -6.19 21.07 10.19
N VAL A 109 -7.50 20.86 10.06
CA VAL A 109 -8.15 20.49 8.79
C VAL A 109 -7.93 21.57 7.73
N ARG A 110 -8.12 22.86 8.07
CA ARG A 110 -7.86 23.97 7.14
C ARG A 110 -6.43 23.97 6.62
N GLN A 111 -5.45 23.78 7.49
CA GLN A 111 -4.04 23.71 7.10
C GLN A 111 -3.78 22.54 6.14
N LEU A 112 -4.35 21.36 6.40
CA LEU A 112 -4.22 20.22 5.49
C LEU A 112 -4.91 20.47 4.15
N CYS A 113 -6.09 21.11 4.13
CA CYS A 113 -6.79 21.48 2.90
C CYS A 113 -6.06 22.54 2.06
N LEU A 114 -5.14 23.30 2.66
CA LEU A 114 -4.24 24.24 1.95
C LEU A 114 -3.00 23.55 1.40
N LEU A 115 -2.54 22.46 2.03
CA LEU A 115 -1.38 21.69 1.59
C LEU A 115 -1.70 20.69 0.48
N HIS A 116 -2.97 20.28 0.39
CA HIS A 116 -3.41 19.23 -0.53
C HIS A 116 -4.58 19.72 -1.39
N ASP A 117 -4.40 19.62 -2.70
CA ASP A 117 -5.45 19.84 -3.70
C ASP A 117 -6.29 18.56 -3.94
N GLY A 118 -6.00 17.47 -3.23
CA GLY A 118 -6.63 16.17 -3.43
C GLY A 118 -6.85 15.37 -2.14
N HIS A 119 -7.04 14.05 -2.32
CA HIS A 119 -7.33 13.10 -1.25
C HIS A 119 -6.17 12.96 -0.26
N PHE A 120 -6.49 12.99 1.03
CA PHE A 120 -5.56 12.64 2.11
C PHE A 120 -6.32 11.88 3.20
N ILE A 121 -5.58 11.24 4.09
CA ILE A 121 -6.14 10.54 5.25
C ILE A 121 -5.86 11.37 6.49
N LEU A 122 -6.89 11.68 7.27
CA LEU A 122 -6.76 12.30 8.59
C LEU A 122 -7.27 11.35 9.66
N MET A 123 -6.41 11.02 10.61
CA MET A 123 -6.73 10.20 11.77
C MET A 123 -6.79 11.07 13.02
N ALA A 124 -7.75 10.77 13.90
CA ALA A 124 -7.78 11.33 15.24
C ALA A 124 -8.17 10.23 16.26
N PRO A 125 -7.80 10.38 17.55
CA PRO A 125 -8.16 9.40 18.56
C PRO A 125 -9.66 9.06 18.60
N THR A 126 -10.53 10.07 18.42
CA THR A 126 -11.98 9.91 18.42
C THR A 126 -12.65 10.90 17.47
N ARG A 127 -13.90 10.64 17.05
CA ARG A 127 -14.73 11.60 16.29
C ARG A 127 -15.27 12.76 17.11
N ARG A 128 -15.14 12.75 18.44
CA ARG A 128 -15.84 13.68 19.37
C ARG A 128 -15.59 15.17 19.08
N ARG A 129 -14.48 15.50 18.43
CA ARG A 129 -14.08 16.88 18.11
C ARG A 129 -14.38 17.28 16.67
N VAL A 130 -14.82 16.35 15.84
CA VAL A 130 -15.23 16.63 14.47
C VAL A 130 -16.60 17.30 14.49
N ARG A 131 -16.69 18.47 13.87
CA ARG A 131 -17.90 19.29 13.79
C ARG A 131 -18.27 19.50 12.32
N PRO A 132 -19.52 19.88 12.00
CA PRO A 132 -19.96 20.02 10.61
C PRO A 132 -19.04 20.87 9.71
N PRO A 133 -18.44 21.99 10.17
CA PRO A 133 -17.49 22.73 9.35
C PRO A 133 -16.23 21.94 8.96
N ALA A 134 -15.72 21.10 9.87
CA ALA A 134 -14.56 20.25 9.59
C ALA A 134 -14.93 19.11 8.63
N GLU A 135 -16.10 18.48 8.83
CA GLU A 135 -16.62 17.43 7.94
C GLU A 135 -16.83 17.95 6.52
N GLN A 136 -17.37 19.16 6.39
CA GLN A 136 -17.60 19.79 5.09
C GLN A 136 -16.27 20.06 4.37
N LEU A 137 -15.24 20.55 5.07
CA LEU A 137 -13.92 20.78 4.49
C LEU A 137 -13.26 19.47 4.06
N LEU A 138 -13.28 18.45 4.92
CA LEU A 138 -12.75 17.12 4.60
C LEU A 138 -13.45 16.53 3.37
N SER A 139 -14.79 16.61 3.33
CA SER A 139 -15.59 16.15 2.19
C SER A 139 -15.28 16.92 0.91
N SER A 140 -15.05 18.25 0.99
CA SER A 140 -14.71 19.08 -0.16
C SER A 140 -13.37 18.71 -0.80
N ARG A 141 -12.46 18.11 -0.01
CA ARG A 141 -11.18 17.56 -0.46
C ARG A 141 -11.22 16.06 -0.71
N LYS A 142 -12.40 15.43 -0.57
CA LYS A 142 -12.56 13.96 -0.60
C LYS A 142 -11.57 13.25 0.34
N ALA A 143 -11.24 13.89 1.46
CA ALA A 143 -10.35 13.34 2.46
C ALA A 143 -11.07 12.24 3.26
N LEU A 144 -10.33 11.19 3.60
CA LEU A 144 -10.83 10.14 4.47
C LEU A 144 -10.52 10.49 5.93
N PHE A 145 -11.55 10.58 6.76
CA PHE A 145 -11.39 10.71 8.19
C PHE A 145 -11.53 9.35 8.88
N LEU A 146 -10.57 9.00 9.74
CA LEU A 146 -10.60 7.77 10.54
C LEU A 146 -10.54 8.09 12.03
N SER A 147 -11.42 7.44 12.79
CA SER A 147 -11.40 7.44 14.25
C SER A 147 -10.61 6.24 14.74
N LEU A 148 -9.52 6.48 15.48
CA LEU A 148 -8.65 5.38 15.92
C LEU A 148 -9.36 4.46 16.91
N ASP A 149 -10.27 4.98 17.74
CA ASP A 149 -11.10 4.19 18.67
C ASP A 149 -12.14 3.29 17.99
N GLU A 150 -12.43 3.53 16.70
CA GLU A 150 -13.36 2.72 15.91
C GLU A 150 -12.64 1.70 15.02
N GLU A 151 -11.44 2.06 14.53
CA GLU A 151 -10.73 1.26 13.53
C GLU A 151 -9.56 0.47 14.11
N LEU A 152 -9.12 0.74 15.35
CA LEU A 152 -8.02 0.04 15.97
C LEU A 152 -8.41 -0.57 17.32
N PHE A 153 -7.79 -1.69 17.65
CA PHE A 153 -7.87 -2.33 18.97
C PHE A 153 -6.50 -2.89 19.36
N PHE A 154 -6.31 -3.17 20.64
CA PHE A 154 -5.16 -3.91 21.12
C PHE A 154 -5.51 -5.40 21.19
N ASP A 155 -4.68 -6.25 20.59
CA ASP A 155 -4.82 -7.70 20.71
C ASP A 155 -4.37 -8.21 22.09
N ALA A 156 -4.50 -9.53 22.33
CA ALA A 156 -4.09 -10.16 23.58
C ALA A 156 -2.60 -10.01 23.93
N ASN A 157 -1.77 -9.59 22.97
CA ASN A 157 -0.33 -9.35 23.14
C ASN A 157 -0.02 -7.85 23.19
N ALA A 158 -1.02 -6.99 23.43
CA ALA A 158 -0.91 -5.53 23.44
C ALA A 158 -0.38 -4.94 22.13
N ARG A 159 -0.60 -5.61 20.99
CA ARG A 159 -0.27 -5.07 19.67
C ARG A 159 -1.47 -4.37 19.08
N LEU A 160 -1.23 -3.21 18.48
CA LEU A 160 -2.26 -2.45 17.80
C LEU A 160 -2.62 -3.16 16.48
N GLN A 161 -3.90 -3.49 16.32
CA GLN A 161 -4.45 -4.17 15.16
C GLN A 161 -5.63 -3.38 14.60
N SER A 162 -5.84 -3.48 13.29
CA SER A 162 -7.02 -2.90 12.63
C SER A 162 -8.24 -3.80 12.82
N VAL A 163 -9.37 -3.21 13.21
CA VAL A 163 -10.66 -3.90 13.42
C VAL A 163 -11.15 -4.55 12.12
N ARG A 164 -10.97 -3.84 11.00
CA ARG A 164 -11.29 -4.32 9.65
C ARG A 164 -10.04 -4.40 8.81
N LYS A 165 -10.06 -5.21 7.74
CA LYS A 165 -8.92 -5.27 6.83
C LYS A 165 -8.68 -3.89 6.19
N PRO A 166 -7.43 -3.45 5.98
CA PRO A 166 -7.12 -2.15 5.39
C PRO A 166 -7.87 -1.88 4.07
N GLU A 167 -8.12 -2.92 3.26
CA GLU A 167 -8.85 -2.75 1.99
C GLU A 167 -10.29 -2.29 2.19
N GLN A 168 -10.91 -2.64 3.32
CA GLN A 168 -12.26 -2.19 3.67
C GLN A 168 -12.25 -0.79 4.28
N VAL A 169 -11.23 -0.48 5.10
CA VAL A 169 -11.06 0.84 5.72
C VAL A 169 -10.86 1.91 4.64
N PHE A 170 -10.04 1.61 3.63
CA PHE A 170 -9.66 2.55 2.57
C PHE A 170 -10.47 2.41 1.28
N ALA A 171 -11.57 1.65 1.28
CA ALA A 171 -12.35 1.33 0.09
C ALA A 171 -12.80 2.58 -0.70
N SER A 172 -13.16 3.66 -0.01
CA SER A 172 -13.56 4.93 -0.64
C SER A 172 -12.42 5.59 -1.41
N LEU A 173 -11.18 5.51 -0.91
CA LEU A 173 -9.99 5.99 -1.62
C LEU A 173 -9.67 5.07 -2.81
N PHE A 174 -9.81 3.75 -2.64
CA PHE A 174 -9.57 2.79 -3.71
C PHE A 174 -10.55 2.94 -4.87
N ALA A 175 -11.80 3.30 -4.59
CA ALA A 175 -12.79 3.64 -5.61
C ALA A 175 -12.43 4.88 -6.44
N THR A 176 -11.49 5.73 -5.95
CA THR A 176 -11.00 6.89 -6.70
C THR A 176 -9.81 6.58 -7.58
N LEU A 177 -9.24 5.37 -7.46
CA LEU A 177 -8.17 4.94 -8.35
C LEU A 177 -8.70 4.95 -9.78
N PRO A 178 -7.94 5.53 -10.73
CA PRO A 178 -8.45 5.63 -12.08
C PRO A 178 -8.74 4.23 -12.61
N ASN A 179 -9.98 4.04 -13.06
CA ASN A 179 -10.42 2.76 -13.59
C ASN A 179 -9.61 2.50 -14.87
N PRO A 180 -8.88 1.38 -14.97
CA PRO A 180 -8.06 1.10 -16.14
C PRO A 180 -8.89 1.25 -17.43
N CYS A 181 -10.15 0.81 -17.44
CA CYS A 181 -10.98 0.75 -18.65
C CYS A 181 -11.52 2.08 -19.21
N GLU A 182 -11.47 3.21 -18.49
CA GLU A 182 -12.25 4.42 -18.86
C GLU A 182 -11.44 5.58 -19.46
N SER A 183 -10.11 5.50 -19.50
CA SER A 183 -9.28 6.58 -20.04
C SER A 183 -8.33 6.09 -21.14
N LYS A 184 -8.00 6.98 -22.09
CA LYS A 184 -7.19 6.72 -23.31
C LYS A 184 -5.76 6.18 -23.07
N SER A 185 -5.36 5.94 -21.83
CA SER A 185 -4.25 5.07 -21.45
C SER A 185 -4.62 4.33 -20.17
N VAL A 186 -4.88 3.03 -20.31
CA VAL A 186 -5.12 2.10 -19.22
C VAL A 186 -3.76 1.88 -18.55
N PHE A 187 -3.61 2.00 -17.23
CA PHE A 187 -2.40 1.53 -16.54
C PHE A 187 -2.71 0.21 -15.83
N PHE A 188 -1.68 -0.60 -15.63
CA PHE A 188 -1.81 -1.81 -14.82
C PHE A 188 -1.83 -1.42 -13.33
N PRO A 189 -2.79 -1.90 -12.52
CA PRO A 189 -2.82 -1.65 -11.08
C PRO A 189 -1.76 -2.49 -10.36
N THR A 190 -0.49 -2.16 -10.61
CA THR A 190 0.67 -2.90 -10.13
C THR A 190 0.71 -2.87 -8.61
N PRO A 191 0.70 -4.04 -7.94
CA PRO A 191 0.81 -4.13 -6.49
C PRO A 191 2.05 -3.42 -5.96
N THR A 192 1.95 -2.82 -4.77
CA THR A 192 3.08 -2.12 -4.17
C THR A 192 4.23 -3.07 -3.85
N GLY A 193 5.46 -2.64 -4.17
CA GLY A 193 6.67 -3.45 -3.97
C GLY A 193 7.00 -4.41 -5.12
N THR A 194 6.14 -4.49 -6.14
CA THR A 194 6.39 -5.28 -7.36
C THR A 194 7.70 -4.87 -8.02
N LYS A 195 8.50 -5.85 -8.43
CA LYS A 195 9.67 -5.66 -9.29
C LYS A 195 9.38 -6.20 -10.68
N TRP A 196 10.22 -5.85 -11.66
CA TRP A 196 10.06 -6.39 -13.01
C TRP A 196 10.16 -7.91 -13.05
N GLU A 197 10.94 -8.53 -12.16
CA GLU A 197 11.09 -9.99 -12.10
C GLU A 197 9.77 -10.71 -11.74
N ASP A 198 8.83 -10.02 -11.10
CA ASP A 198 7.51 -10.54 -10.72
C ASP A 198 6.49 -10.45 -11.86
N VAL A 199 6.82 -9.75 -12.95
CA VAL A 199 5.93 -9.51 -14.09
C VAL A 199 6.07 -10.62 -15.12
N LEU A 200 4.96 -11.27 -15.44
CA LEU A 200 4.85 -12.21 -16.55
C LEU A 200 3.91 -11.65 -17.62
N LEU A 201 4.42 -11.56 -18.85
CA LEU A 201 3.68 -11.17 -20.03
C LEU A 201 3.48 -12.39 -20.93
N HIS A 202 2.25 -12.67 -21.35
CA HIS A 202 1.94 -13.77 -22.26
C HIS A 202 1.04 -13.29 -23.38
N PHE A 203 1.51 -13.35 -24.62
CA PHE A 203 0.68 -13.02 -25.77
C PHE A 203 -0.41 -14.09 -25.93
N ASN A 204 -1.65 -13.67 -26.06
CA ASN A 204 -2.76 -14.57 -26.36
C ASN A 204 -2.94 -14.69 -27.88
N ASP A 205 -2.72 -13.59 -28.59
CA ASP A 205 -2.80 -13.47 -30.03
C ASP A 205 -2.00 -12.22 -30.48
N GLY A 206 -2.14 -11.83 -31.75
CA GLY A 206 -1.45 -10.65 -32.30
C GLY A 206 -1.86 -9.30 -31.68
N HIS A 207 -2.96 -9.25 -30.92
CA HIS A 207 -3.59 -8.02 -30.43
C HIS A 207 -3.76 -7.97 -28.90
N ARG A 208 -3.70 -9.10 -28.21
CA ARG A 208 -3.94 -9.22 -26.77
C ARG A 208 -2.76 -9.86 -26.04
N LEU A 209 -2.49 -9.32 -24.85
CA LEU A 209 -1.46 -9.76 -23.92
C LEU A 209 -2.07 -9.94 -22.53
N THR A 210 -1.89 -11.11 -21.95
CA THR A 210 -2.20 -11.40 -20.55
C THR A 210 -1.00 -11.06 -19.68
N ILE A 211 -1.26 -10.37 -18.58
CA ILE A 211 -0.28 -9.92 -17.61
C ILE A 211 -0.61 -10.61 -16.28
N CYS A 212 0.39 -11.28 -15.71
CA CYS A 212 0.30 -11.90 -14.40
C CYS A 212 1.33 -11.29 -13.46
N ILE A 213 0.88 -10.89 -12.26
CA ILE A 213 1.73 -10.43 -11.15
C ILE A 213 1.16 -11.04 -9.86
N GLY A 214 1.84 -12.03 -9.29
CA GLY A 214 1.30 -12.83 -8.18
C GLY A 214 -0.01 -13.52 -8.58
N GLU A 215 -1.07 -13.32 -7.78
CA GLU A 215 -2.42 -13.84 -8.05
C GLU A 215 -3.22 -12.98 -9.04
N MET A 216 -2.73 -11.77 -9.38
CA MET A 216 -3.45 -10.88 -10.28
C MET A 216 -3.18 -11.26 -11.73
N GLN A 217 -4.26 -11.56 -12.46
CA GLN A 217 -4.23 -11.85 -13.89
C GLN A 217 -5.19 -10.92 -14.64
N LYS A 218 -4.68 -10.17 -15.63
CA LYS A 218 -5.50 -9.30 -16.49
C LYS A 218 -5.01 -9.31 -17.93
N THR A 219 -5.95 -9.27 -18.88
CA THR A 219 -5.66 -9.21 -20.31
C THR A 219 -5.89 -7.80 -20.84
N PHE A 220 -4.95 -7.32 -21.65
CA PHE A 220 -4.99 -6.01 -22.28
C PHE A 220 -4.74 -6.12 -23.78
N THR A 221 -5.33 -5.21 -24.54
CA THR A 221 -5.03 -4.97 -25.94
C THR A 221 -3.86 -4.01 -26.09
N TYR A 222 -3.21 -4.01 -27.25
CA TYR A 222 -2.18 -3.02 -27.57
C TYR A 222 -2.69 -1.57 -27.45
N SER A 223 -3.97 -1.32 -27.75
CA SER A 223 -4.59 -0.01 -27.60
C SER A 223 -4.69 0.42 -26.14
N GLU A 224 -5.10 -0.50 -25.26
CA GLU A 224 -5.21 -0.22 -23.83
C GLU A 224 -3.84 0.08 -23.21
N MET A 225 -2.79 -0.63 -23.65
CA MET A 225 -1.41 -0.38 -23.24
C MET A 225 -0.78 0.89 -23.85
N GLY A 226 -1.55 1.71 -24.58
CA GLY A 226 -1.04 2.93 -25.21
C GLY A 226 -0.11 2.68 -26.41
N MET A 227 -0.16 1.48 -26.98
CA MET A 227 0.67 1.05 -28.11
C MET A 227 -0.12 0.97 -29.42
N SER A 228 -1.20 1.75 -29.59
CA SER A 228 -1.91 1.94 -30.86
C SER A 228 -1.51 3.25 -31.56
N SER A 229 -1.38 3.18 -32.89
CA SER A 229 -1.07 4.32 -33.74
C SER A 229 -2.25 5.26 -33.81
N ARG A 230 -2.02 6.57 -33.61
CA ARG A 230 -3.07 7.59 -33.72
C ARG A 230 -3.62 7.78 -35.13
N LYS A 231 -2.90 7.29 -36.15
CA LYS A 231 -3.26 7.51 -37.57
C LYS A 231 -4.32 6.54 -38.07
N ASP A 232 -4.17 5.27 -37.71
CA ASP A 232 -4.90 4.13 -38.25
C ASP A 232 -5.42 3.17 -37.18
N GLY A 233 -5.05 3.35 -35.91
CA GLY A 233 -5.44 2.48 -34.81
C GLY A 233 -4.67 1.16 -34.78
N GLU A 234 -3.70 0.96 -35.67
CA GLU A 234 -2.91 -0.27 -35.75
C GLU A 234 -1.83 -0.36 -34.65
N PRO A 235 -1.32 -1.56 -34.34
CA PRO A 235 -0.24 -1.71 -33.38
C PRO A 235 1.02 -0.91 -33.77
N THR A 236 1.55 -0.16 -32.81
CA THR A 236 2.79 0.61 -33.00
C THR A 236 4.00 -0.30 -33.13
N LYS A 237 5.11 0.26 -33.62
CA LYS A 237 6.41 -0.42 -33.64
C LYS A 237 6.85 -0.91 -32.25
N ASN A 238 6.40 -0.27 -31.16
CA ASN A 238 6.67 -0.70 -29.79
C ASN A 238 5.97 -2.03 -29.47
N TRP A 239 4.71 -2.21 -29.91
CA TRP A 239 4.01 -3.49 -29.79
C TRP A 239 4.72 -4.59 -30.58
N SER A 240 5.09 -4.30 -31.83
CA SER A 240 5.85 -5.25 -32.66
C SER A 240 7.20 -5.61 -32.02
N PHE A 241 7.88 -4.65 -31.40
CA PHE A 241 9.14 -4.89 -30.70
C PHE A 241 8.95 -5.76 -29.45
N LEU A 242 7.87 -5.54 -28.69
CA LEU A 242 7.50 -6.38 -27.54
C LEU A 242 7.19 -7.83 -27.98
N ARG A 243 6.52 -8.00 -29.13
CA ARG A 243 6.30 -9.33 -29.73
C ARG A 243 7.59 -10.00 -30.16
N MET A 244 8.53 -9.27 -30.74
CA MET A 244 9.85 -9.84 -31.08
C MET A 244 10.60 -10.31 -29.83
N LEU A 245 10.56 -9.54 -28.74
CA LEU A 245 11.12 -9.97 -27.46
C LEU A 245 10.45 -11.27 -26.98
N ALA A 246 9.12 -11.39 -27.13
CA ALA A 246 8.41 -12.63 -26.79
C ALA A 246 8.84 -13.83 -27.64
N SER A 247 9.01 -13.64 -28.95
CA SER A 247 9.48 -14.69 -29.86
C SER A 247 10.91 -15.16 -29.57
N CYS A 248 11.69 -14.34 -28.86
CA CYS A 248 13.05 -14.69 -28.42
C CYS A 248 13.13 -14.93 -26.90
N ASP A 249 12.02 -15.31 -26.25
CA ASP A 249 11.94 -15.61 -24.81
C ASP A 249 12.54 -14.51 -23.89
N GLY A 250 12.39 -13.25 -24.29
CA GLY A 250 12.87 -12.08 -23.57
C GLY A 250 14.34 -11.72 -23.81
N VAL A 251 15.04 -12.41 -24.71
CA VAL A 251 16.44 -12.14 -25.06
C VAL A 251 16.59 -11.91 -26.56
N LEU A 252 16.76 -10.66 -26.98
CA LEU A 252 16.87 -10.30 -28.40
C LEU A 252 18.32 -9.94 -28.75
N ALA A 253 19.00 -10.81 -29.51
CA ALA A 253 20.35 -10.52 -29.97
C ALA A 253 20.33 -9.42 -31.05
N LYS A 254 21.45 -8.68 -31.15
CA LYS A 254 21.56 -7.61 -32.17
C LYS A 254 21.47 -8.14 -33.61
N ALA A 255 21.84 -9.39 -33.85
CA ALA A 255 21.77 -10.03 -35.15
C ALA A 255 20.33 -10.33 -35.59
N ASP A 256 19.43 -10.56 -34.64
CA ASP A 256 18.02 -10.92 -34.90
C ASP A 256 17.15 -9.69 -35.23
N ALA A 257 17.73 -8.49 -35.20
CA ALA A 257 17.04 -7.25 -35.44
C ALA A 257 17.04 -6.86 -36.93
N ALA A 258 15.92 -7.07 -37.60
CA ALA A 258 15.69 -6.56 -38.95
C ALA A 258 15.66 -5.01 -38.98
N GLY A 259 16.39 -4.44 -39.94
CA GLY A 259 16.80 -3.03 -39.99
C GLY A 259 15.69 -1.98 -40.19
N GLY A 260 16.10 -0.73 -40.01
CA GLY A 260 15.36 0.50 -40.38
C GLY A 260 15.43 1.62 -39.32
N GLU A 261 15.56 1.27 -38.05
CA GLU A 261 15.60 2.20 -36.91
C GLU A 261 16.50 1.63 -35.84
N SER A 262 17.26 2.48 -35.13
CA SER A 262 18.19 1.96 -34.13
C SER A 262 17.41 1.25 -33.01
N LEU A 263 17.75 0.00 -32.72
CA LEU A 263 17.17 -0.77 -31.61
C LEU A 263 17.23 -0.02 -30.28
N LYS A 264 18.24 0.84 -30.11
CA LYS A 264 18.39 1.70 -28.94
C LYS A 264 17.22 2.67 -28.80
N THR A 265 16.75 3.27 -29.90
CA THR A 265 15.59 4.16 -29.91
C THR A 265 14.32 3.40 -29.54
N ARG A 266 14.07 2.25 -30.19
CA ARG A 266 12.90 1.41 -29.91
C ARG A 266 12.89 0.90 -28.47
N LYS A 267 14.04 0.47 -27.96
CA LYS A 267 14.22 0.08 -26.55
C LYS A 267 13.84 1.22 -25.61
N LYS A 268 14.31 2.44 -25.88
CA LYS A 268 14.00 3.62 -25.06
C LYS A 268 12.51 3.92 -25.05
N GLU A 269 11.86 3.90 -26.20
CA GLU A 269 10.42 4.15 -26.33
C GLU A 269 9.59 3.05 -25.66
N LEU A 270 9.94 1.77 -25.87
CA LEU A 270 9.28 0.66 -25.20
C LEU A 270 9.44 0.75 -23.68
N CYS A 271 10.65 1.03 -23.18
CA CYS A 271 10.88 1.19 -21.74
C CYS A 271 10.01 2.30 -21.16
N LYS A 272 9.91 3.44 -21.86
CA LYS A 272 9.03 4.54 -21.45
C LYS A 272 7.58 4.08 -21.33
N VAL A 273 7.03 3.44 -22.36
CA VAL A 273 5.62 2.99 -22.35
C VAL A 273 5.38 1.96 -21.25
N LEU A 274 6.28 0.98 -21.08
CA LEU A 274 6.14 -0.04 -20.05
C LEU A 274 6.27 0.55 -18.63
N CYS A 275 7.23 1.45 -18.38
CA CYS A 275 7.35 2.15 -17.10
C CYS A 275 6.11 3.00 -16.80
N GLU A 276 5.55 3.70 -17.79
CA GLU A 276 4.32 4.47 -17.62
C GLU A 276 3.11 3.57 -17.35
N PHE A 277 3.00 2.44 -18.05
CA PHE A 277 1.90 1.48 -17.93
C PHE A 277 1.92 0.71 -16.61
N PHE A 278 3.09 0.23 -16.17
CA PHE A 278 3.27 -0.51 -14.91
C PHE A 278 3.57 0.38 -13.70
N ARG A 279 3.87 1.67 -13.92
CA ARG A 279 4.29 2.63 -12.90
C ARG A 279 5.53 2.19 -12.10
N LEU A 280 6.42 1.43 -12.75
CA LEU A 280 7.70 0.99 -12.19
C LEU A 280 8.83 1.89 -12.71
N GLU A 281 9.62 2.47 -11.79
CA GLU A 281 10.67 3.44 -12.14
C GLU A 281 11.94 2.81 -12.74
N SER A 282 12.20 1.54 -12.41
CA SER A 282 13.39 0.84 -12.91
C SER A 282 13.24 0.43 -14.38
N GLU A 283 14.36 0.25 -15.08
CA GLU A 283 14.34 -0.03 -16.52
C GLU A 283 13.94 -1.50 -16.82
N PRO A 284 12.91 -1.75 -17.65
CA PRO A 284 12.38 -3.11 -17.91
C PRO A 284 13.21 -3.95 -18.87
N VAL A 285 13.91 -3.33 -19.81
CA VAL A 285 14.76 -3.99 -20.82
C VAL A 285 16.10 -3.30 -20.81
N PHE A 286 17.19 -4.05 -20.71
CA PHE A 286 18.55 -3.50 -20.68
C PHE A 286 19.44 -4.17 -21.72
N TRP A 287 20.57 -3.54 -22.03
CA TRP A 287 21.59 -4.15 -22.89
C TRP A 287 22.55 -4.97 -22.02
N ASP A 288 22.70 -6.25 -22.33
CA ASP A 288 23.66 -7.14 -21.69
C ASP A 288 24.93 -7.23 -22.54
N ASP A 289 26.05 -6.80 -21.98
CA ASP A 289 27.34 -6.78 -22.67
C ASP A 289 27.99 -8.15 -22.83
N VAL A 290 27.60 -9.15 -22.03
CA VAL A 290 28.11 -10.52 -22.13
C VAL A 290 27.36 -11.26 -23.23
N GLN A 291 26.02 -11.17 -23.23
CA GLN A 291 25.17 -11.81 -24.24
C GLN A 291 25.10 -11.05 -25.56
N LYS A 292 25.57 -9.79 -25.59
CA LYS A 292 25.43 -8.86 -26.73
C LYS A 292 23.99 -8.79 -27.24
N ALA A 293 23.06 -8.73 -26.29
CA ALA A 293 21.63 -8.81 -26.51
C ALA A 293 20.86 -7.82 -25.63
N TYR A 294 19.62 -7.52 -26.03
CA TYR A 294 18.66 -6.85 -25.16
C TYR A 294 17.93 -7.90 -24.33
N VAL A 295 17.92 -7.72 -23.01
CA VAL A 295 17.37 -8.68 -22.06
C VAL A 295 16.25 -8.02 -21.26
N CYS A 296 15.10 -8.68 -21.20
CA CYS A 296 13.98 -8.31 -20.34
C CYS A 296 14.27 -8.68 -18.88
N ARG A 297 13.92 -7.80 -17.94
CA ARG A 297 13.89 -8.14 -16.50
C ARG A 297 12.64 -8.93 -16.11
N PHE A 298 11.58 -8.78 -16.90
CA PHE A 298 10.32 -9.50 -16.76
C PHE A 298 10.31 -10.76 -17.63
N GLN A 299 9.41 -11.68 -17.34
CA GLN A 299 9.21 -12.87 -18.15
C GLN A 299 8.22 -12.57 -19.28
N ILE A 300 8.52 -13.03 -20.50
CA ILE A 300 7.64 -12.82 -21.66
C ILE A 300 7.54 -14.09 -22.51
N ARG A 301 6.32 -14.42 -22.96
CA ARG A 301 6.02 -15.62 -23.75
C ARG A 301 5.19 -15.29 -25.00
N PRO A 302 5.44 -15.95 -26.13
CA PRO A 302 4.67 -15.78 -27.36
C PRO A 302 3.30 -16.49 -27.26
N ASP A 303 2.45 -16.25 -28.25
CA ASP A 303 1.11 -16.84 -28.43
C ASP A 303 1.10 -18.34 -28.75
N THR A 304 2.25 -18.91 -29.13
CA THR A 304 2.41 -20.33 -29.43
C THR A 304 2.59 -21.21 -28.18
N HIS A 305 2.76 -20.62 -27.00
CA HIS A 305 2.85 -21.37 -25.74
C HIS A 305 1.45 -21.59 -25.16
N SER A 306 1.06 -22.87 -24.97
CA SER A 306 -0.20 -23.24 -24.31
C SER A 306 -0.35 -22.52 -22.96
N THR A 307 -1.52 -21.93 -22.70
CA THR A 307 -1.91 -21.26 -21.45
C THR A 307 -2.09 -22.22 -20.26
N GLN A 308 -1.72 -23.50 -20.38
CA GLN A 308 -1.72 -24.44 -19.25
C GLN A 308 -0.57 -24.14 -18.30
N TRP A 309 -0.84 -23.23 -17.37
CA TRP A 309 0.03 -22.95 -16.24
C TRP A 309 0.11 -24.18 -15.33
N ARG A 310 1.33 -24.68 -15.10
CA ARG A 310 1.64 -25.65 -14.04
C ARG A 310 2.45 -24.93 -12.97
N GLU A 311 1.94 -24.95 -11.75
CA GLU A 311 2.69 -24.64 -10.53
C GLU A 311 4.02 -25.40 -10.55
N ARG A 312 5.11 -24.67 -10.74
CA ARG A 312 6.45 -25.18 -10.44
C ARG A 312 7.22 -24.08 -9.74
N ASN A 313 7.00 -23.98 -8.44
CA ASN A 313 7.98 -23.47 -7.47
C ASN A 313 7.59 -23.94 -6.07
N ASP A 314 7.74 -25.23 -5.83
CA ASP A 314 8.00 -25.81 -4.50
C ASP A 314 8.77 -27.12 -4.71
N GLY A 315 10.11 -27.04 -4.70
CA GLY A 315 10.93 -28.23 -4.94
C GLY A 315 12.44 -28.02 -5.06
N ALA A 316 12.98 -26.86 -4.65
CA ALA A 316 14.42 -26.60 -4.71
C ALA A 316 14.96 -25.94 -3.45
N ARG A 317 14.57 -26.43 -2.26
CA ARG A 317 15.32 -26.21 -1.00
C ARG A 317 15.14 -27.41 -0.07
N GLN A 318 15.91 -28.48 -0.31
CA GLN A 318 16.47 -29.39 0.71
C GLN A 318 17.07 -30.62 0.03
N LYS A 319 18.30 -30.50 -0.49
CA LYS A 319 19.30 -31.57 -0.51
C LYS A 319 20.68 -30.92 -0.61
N THR A 320 21.32 -30.76 0.54
CA THR A 320 22.77 -30.69 0.81
C THR A 320 22.88 -30.29 2.30
N GLY A 321 23.60 -30.95 3.20
CA GLY A 321 24.56 -32.03 3.04
C GLY A 321 24.41 -33.09 4.11
N ASN A 322 24.85 -34.28 3.71
CA ASN A 322 25.29 -35.34 4.60
C ASN A 322 26.82 -35.34 4.44
N GLY A 323 27.52 -35.21 5.56
CA GLY A 323 28.97 -35.20 5.69
C GLY A 323 29.30 -35.08 7.16
#